data_AF-A0AAQ1SMB3-F1
#
_entry.id   AF-A0AAQ1SMB3-F1
#
_cell.length_a   1.000
_cell.length_b   1.000
_cell.length_c   1.000
_cell.angle_alpha   90.00
_cell.angle_beta   90.00
_cell.angle_gamma   90.00
#
_symmetry.space_group_name_H-M   'P 1'
#
loop_
_entity.id
_entity.type
_entity.pdbx_description
1 polymer ?
#
loop_
_entity_poly.entity_id
_entity_poly.type
_entity_poly.pdbx_seq_one_letter_code
_entity_poly.pdbx_strand_id
1 'polypeptide(L)'
;MSVKLSFLISGLIHTLLFLFYSITFLKFSKIENLKIHLKKGTTPTVTLSFLQDGSNKNSKSFMSENLSNEGTLRKEIEKFKNEIHFPQGALDQRLESDCSWEVRIKSDGKGEILRTLQPCKYSIFEVEFNRALRTWKFDLKEGTNLIIPVSFKIYDREF
;
A
#
# COMPACT_ATOMS: atom_id res chain seq x y z
N MET A 1 36.27 28.99 40.80
CA MET A 1 36.81 27.99 39.86
C MET A 1 37.91 28.66 39.03
N SER A 2 39.06 28.00 38.84
CA SER A 2 40.15 28.54 38.03
C SER A 2 39.77 28.53 36.55
N VAL A 3 40.00 29.62 35.82
CA VAL A 3 39.68 29.75 34.38
C VAL A 3 40.33 28.63 33.55
N LYS A 4 41.50 28.15 33.97
CA LYS A 4 42.21 27.01 33.37
C LYS A 4 41.41 25.70 33.50
N LEU A 5 40.72 25.50 34.62
CA LEU A 5 39.86 24.34 34.86
C LEU A 5 38.63 24.37 33.94
N SER A 6 38.06 25.56 33.72
CA SER A 6 36.91 25.74 32.83
C SER A 6 37.23 25.41 31.37
N PHE A 7 38.42 25.79 30.88
CA PHE A 7 38.86 25.42 29.53
C PHE A 7 39.11 23.92 29.40
N LEU A 8 39.67 23.26 30.42
CA LEU A 8 39.88 21.82 30.41
C LEU A 8 38.55 21.05 30.39
N ILE A 9 37.60 21.46 31.23
CA ILE A 9 36.27 20.82 31.29
C ILE A 9 35.52 21.03 29.96
N SER A 10 35.54 22.26 29.43
CA SER A 10 34.90 22.55 28.14
C SER A 10 35.53 21.73 27.01
N GLY A 11 36.86 21.70 26.93
CA GLY A 11 37.57 20.89 25.94
C GLY A 11 37.18 19.41 26.01
N LEU A 12 37.16 18.84 27.22
CA LEU A 12 36.82 17.42 27.43
C LEU A 12 35.40 17.08 26.96
N ILE A 13 34.44 17.97 27.23
CA ILE A 13 33.04 17.81 26.80
C ILE A 13 32.94 17.85 25.27
N HIS A 14 33.60 18.80 24.61
CA HIS A 14 33.58 18.90 23.15
C HIS A 14 34.24 17.69 22.49
N THR A 15 35.36 17.19 23.05
CA THR A 15 36.00 15.96 22.55
C THR A 15 35.11 14.73 22.71
N LEU A 16 34.41 14.59 23.84
CA LEU A 16 33.46 13.49 24.07
C LEU A 16 32.28 13.52 23.10
N LEU A 17 31.69 14.70 22.85
CA LEU A 17 30.60 14.87 21.89
C LEU A 17 31.03 14.53 20.46
N PHE A 18 32.22 14.98 20.07
CA PHE A 18 32.79 14.67 18.75
C PHE A 18 33.02 13.16 18.58
N LEU A 19 33.63 12.51 19.57
CA LEU A 19 33.86 11.05 19.55
C LEU A 19 32.55 10.27 19.46
N PHE A 20 31.53 10.65 20.23
CA PHE A 20 30.22 10.00 20.20
C PHE A 20 29.58 10.11 18.80
N TYR A 21 29.57 11.30 18.21
CA TYR A 21 29.05 11.53 16.87
C TYR A 21 29.79 10.71 15.81
N SER A 22 31.12 10.69 15.84
CA SER A 22 31.93 9.90 14.90
C SER A 22 31.66 8.39 14.99
N ILE A 23 31.50 7.84 16.19
CA ILE A 23 31.17 6.41 16.37
C ILE A 23 29.78 6.08 15.80
N THR A 24 28.79 6.96 16.02
CA THR A 24 27.46 6.76 15.44
C THR A 24 27.46 6.85 13.91
N PHE A 25 28.21 7.78 13.34
CA PHE A 25 28.29 7.96 11.90
C PHE A 25 28.98 6.78 11.20
N LEU A 26 30.04 6.23 11.80
CA LEU A 26 30.75 5.05 11.28
C LEU A 26 29.91 3.77 11.35
N LYS A 27 28.99 3.64 12.31
CA LYS A 27 28.10 2.47 12.40
C LYS A 27 27.02 2.43 11.31
N PHE A 28 26.63 3.55 10.72
CA PHE A 28 25.61 3.61 9.67
C PHE A 28 26.10 3.16 8.29
N SER A 29 27.41 3.10 8.05
CA SER A 29 27.96 2.64 6.75
C SER A 29 27.96 1.13 6.54
N LYS A 30 27.51 0.32 7.51
CA LYS A 30 27.50 -1.14 7.40
C LYS A 30 26.13 -1.72 7.02
N ILE A 31 25.51 -1.18 5.97
CA ILE A 31 24.42 -1.87 5.27
C ILE A 31 25.06 -2.63 4.11
N GLU A 32 25.67 -3.77 4.42
CA GLU A 32 26.24 -4.66 3.41
C GLU A 32 25.09 -5.34 2.63
N ASN A 33 24.96 -4.93 1.35
CA ASN A 33 24.41 -5.69 0.23
C ASN A 33 23.23 -6.63 0.54
N LEU A 34 22.03 -6.07 0.62
CA LEU A 34 20.79 -6.85 0.53
C LEU A 34 20.66 -7.36 -0.92
N LYS A 35 21.20 -8.56 -1.20
CA LYS A 35 21.16 -9.20 -2.52
C LYS A 35 19.75 -9.71 -2.80
N ILE A 36 18.92 -8.85 -3.37
CA ILE A 36 17.56 -9.21 -3.79
C ILE A 36 17.67 -10.11 -5.02
N HIS A 37 17.46 -11.42 -4.85
CA HIS A 37 17.29 -12.34 -5.98
C HIS A 37 15.85 -12.18 -6.53
N LEU A 38 15.66 -11.26 -7.47
CA LEU A 38 14.44 -11.17 -8.27
C LEU A 38 14.36 -12.40 -9.19
N LYS A 39 13.52 -13.37 -8.83
CA LYS A 39 13.18 -14.49 -9.69
C LYS A 39 12.36 -13.94 -10.86
N LYS A 40 12.82 -14.11 -12.10
CA LYS A 40 12.10 -13.71 -13.32
C LYS A 40 10.70 -14.33 -13.29
N GLY A 41 9.69 -13.51 -13.01
CA GLY A 41 8.29 -13.93 -13.09
C GLY A 41 7.96 -14.28 -14.54
N THR A 42 7.27 -15.40 -14.73
CA THR A 42 6.75 -15.82 -16.03
C THR A 42 5.83 -14.72 -16.56
N THR A 43 6.13 -14.19 -17.74
CA THR A 43 5.24 -13.30 -18.48
C THR A 43 3.93 -14.06 -18.74
N PRO A 44 2.78 -13.62 -18.21
CA PRO A 44 1.52 -14.23 -18.59
C PRO A 44 1.29 -13.92 -20.07
N THR A 45 1.31 -14.95 -20.91
CA THR A 45 0.85 -14.86 -22.30
C THR A 45 -0.65 -14.57 -22.25
N VAL A 46 -1.02 -13.31 -22.50
CA VAL A 46 -2.42 -12.90 -22.62
C VAL A 46 -2.89 -13.31 -24.00
N THR A 47 -3.56 -14.45 -24.09
CA THR A 47 -4.24 -14.86 -25.33
C THR A 47 -5.59 -14.15 -25.38
N LEU A 48 -5.73 -13.13 -26.23
CA LEU A 48 -7.01 -12.49 -26.51
C LEU A 48 -7.80 -13.36 -27.49
N SER A 49 -8.75 -14.13 -26.98
CA SER A 49 -9.67 -14.92 -27.80
C SER A 49 -10.86 -14.04 -28.21
N PHE A 50 -10.84 -13.53 -29.44
CA PHE A 50 -12.03 -12.94 -30.04
C PHE A 50 -12.98 -14.07 -30.43
N LEU A 51 -14.16 -14.13 -29.81
CA LEU A 51 -15.22 -15.06 -30.20
C LEU A 51 -15.72 -14.65 -31.58
N GLN A 52 -15.27 -15.37 -32.61
CA GLN A 52 -15.88 -15.35 -33.92
C GLN A 52 -16.98 -16.42 -33.92
N ASP A 53 -18.24 -15.97 -34.02
CA ASP A 53 -19.39 -16.86 -34.14
C ASP A 53 -19.19 -17.84 -35.30
N GLY A 54 -19.10 -19.12 -34.97
CA GLY A 54 -18.78 -20.17 -35.92
C GLY A 54 -18.80 -21.55 -35.29
N SER A 55 -20.00 -22.14 -35.27
CA SER A 55 -20.33 -23.57 -35.25
C SER A 55 -19.20 -24.61 -35.02
N ASN A 56 -19.49 -25.52 -34.08
CA ASN A 56 -19.28 -26.98 -34.11
C ASN A 56 -18.32 -27.59 -33.06
N LYS A 57 -18.95 -28.36 -32.15
CA LYS A 57 -18.51 -29.61 -31.50
C LYS A 57 -17.40 -29.59 -30.42
N ASN A 58 -17.86 -29.94 -29.22
CA ASN A 58 -17.23 -30.78 -28.20
C ASN A 58 -15.75 -30.55 -27.86
N SER A 59 -15.52 -29.87 -26.75
CA SER A 59 -14.58 -30.37 -25.75
C SER A 59 -15.12 -30.10 -24.36
N LYS A 60 -15.45 -31.17 -23.62
CA LYS A 60 -15.62 -31.11 -22.17
C LYS A 60 -14.23 -30.81 -21.60
N SER A 61 -13.94 -29.56 -21.28
CA SER A 61 -12.82 -29.23 -20.40
C SER A 61 -13.36 -28.87 -19.03
N PHE A 62 -13.02 -29.72 -18.06
CA PHE A 62 -13.12 -29.41 -16.64
C PHE A 62 -12.15 -28.25 -16.33
N MET A 63 -12.65 -27.02 -16.28
CA MET A 63 -11.95 -25.86 -15.70
C MET A 63 -13.00 -25.06 -14.91
N SER A 64 -13.23 -25.47 -13.66
CA SER A 64 -12.67 -24.83 -12.46
C SER A 64 -13.44 -23.56 -12.07
N GLU A 65 -14.30 -23.72 -11.07
CA GLU A 65 -15.16 -22.71 -10.42
C GLU A 65 -14.39 -21.53 -9.78
N ASN A 66 -13.08 -21.41 -9.98
CA ASN A 66 -12.24 -20.37 -9.35
C ASN A 66 -12.14 -19.06 -10.15
N LEU A 67 -12.39 -19.07 -11.47
CA LEU A 67 -12.33 -17.85 -12.29
C LEU A 67 -13.48 -16.87 -12.01
N SER A 68 -14.65 -17.38 -11.59
CA SER A 68 -15.82 -16.55 -11.26
C SER A 68 -15.63 -15.78 -9.96
N ASN A 69 -14.97 -16.38 -8.97
CA ASN A 69 -14.77 -15.79 -7.65
C ASN A 69 -13.73 -14.66 -7.69
N GLU A 70 -12.60 -14.84 -8.40
CA GLU A 70 -11.57 -13.80 -8.52
C GLU A 70 -12.07 -12.57 -9.30
N GLY A 71 -12.85 -12.79 -10.36
CA GLY A 71 -13.51 -11.72 -11.11
C GLY A 71 -14.51 -10.92 -10.27
N THR A 72 -15.25 -11.61 -9.39
CA THR A 72 -16.21 -10.96 -8.47
C THR A 72 -15.50 -10.15 -7.40
N LEU A 73 -14.42 -10.67 -6.81
CA LEU A 73 -13.60 -9.95 -5.83
C LEU A 73 -13.01 -8.67 -6.39
N ARG A 74 -12.39 -8.73 -7.57
CA ARG A 74 -11.78 -7.56 -8.21
C ARG A 74 -12.82 -6.50 -8.57
N LYS A 75 -13.98 -6.91 -9.08
CA LYS A 75 -15.10 -5.99 -9.38
C LYS A 75 -15.57 -5.27 -8.12
N GLU A 76 -15.68 -5.99 -7.01
CA GLU A 76 -16.15 -5.41 -5.75
C GLU A 76 -15.14 -4.41 -5.18
N ILE A 77 -13.84 -4.74 -5.25
CA ILE A 77 -12.77 -3.81 -4.85
C ILE A 77 -12.80 -2.53 -5.70
N GLU A 78 -12.99 -2.63 -7.02
CA GLU A 78 -13.09 -1.44 -7.87
C GLU A 78 -14.35 -0.61 -7.57
N LYS A 79 -15.50 -1.24 -7.28
CA LYS A 79 -16.69 -0.52 -6.83
C LYS A 79 -16.45 0.24 -5.53
N PHE A 80 -15.84 -0.41 -4.55
CA PHE A 80 -15.49 0.22 -3.29
C PHE A 80 -14.51 1.39 -3.48
N LYS A 81 -13.49 1.23 -4.33
CA LYS A 81 -12.54 2.30 -4.65
C LYS A 81 -13.24 3.53 -5.26
N ASN A 82 -14.28 3.33 -6.06
CA ASN A 82 -15.05 4.43 -6.63
C ASN A 82 -15.89 5.21 -5.60
N GLU A 83 -16.21 4.60 -4.45
CA GLU A 83 -16.88 5.29 -3.34
C GLU A 83 -15.90 6.18 -2.54
N ILE A 84 -14.60 5.92 -2.64
CA ILE A 84 -13.58 6.73 -1.96
C ILE A 84 -13.38 8.02 -2.76
N HIS A 85 -13.77 9.13 -2.14
CA HIS A 85 -13.63 10.45 -2.72
C HIS A 85 -12.28 11.07 -2.34
N PHE A 86 -11.73 11.89 -3.23
CA PHE A 86 -10.53 12.65 -2.94
C PHE A 86 -10.84 13.76 -1.92
N PRO A 87 -10.19 13.79 -0.74
CA PRO A 87 -10.47 14.81 0.27
C PRO A 87 -10.09 16.21 -0.22
N GLN A 88 -11.01 17.18 -0.09
CA GLN A 88 -10.82 18.55 -0.60
C GLN A 88 -9.57 19.23 -0.03
N GLY A 89 -9.33 19.09 1.28
CA GLY A 89 -8.13 19.66 1.91
C GLY A 89 -6.80 19.10 1.37
N ALA A 90 -6.81 17.88 0.82
CA ALA A 90 -5.65 17.30 0.14
C ALA A 90 -5.55 17.79 -1.31
N LEU A 91 -6.69 18.01 -1.97
CA LEU A 91 -6.75 18.52 -3.34
C LEU A 91 -6.18 19.94 -3.43
N ASP A 92 -6.58 20.82 -2.51
CA ASP A 92 -6.11 22.20 -2.43
C ASP A 92 -4.59 22.30 -2.26
N GLN A 93 -4.03 21.37 -1.49
CA GLN A 93 -2.60 21.26 -1.20
C GLN A 93 -1.85 20.39 -2.22
N ARG A 94 -2.53 19.90 -3.26
CA ARG A 94 -1.98 18.99 -4.28
C ARG A 94 -1.26 17.77 -3.68
N LEU A 95 -1.81 17.19 -2.63
CA LEU A 95 -1.23 16.03 -1.95
C LEU A 95 -1.59 14.76 -2.70
N GLU A 96 -0.63 13.84 -2.83
CA GLU A 96 -0.84 12.52 -3.41
C GLU A 96 -0.34 11.44 -2.47
N SER A 97 -0.94 10.26 -2.55
CA SER A 97 -0.53 9.12 -1.72
C SER A 97 -0.99 7.79 -2.32
N ASP A 98 -0.12 6.79 -2.25
CA ASP A 98 -0.45 5.40 -2.49
C ASP A 98 -0.48 4.66 -1.16
N CYS A 99 -1.57 3.96 -0.85
CA CYS A 99 -1.72 3.17 0.37
C CYS A 99 -2.48 1.87 0.13
N SER A 100 -2.31 0.92 1.05
CA SER A 100 -2.89 -0.41 0.93
C SER A 100 -3.23 -1.00 2.30
N TRP A 101 -4.42 -1.56 2.42
CA TRP A 101 -4.93 -2.17 3.65
C TRP A 101 -5.40 -3.59 3.39
N GLU A 102 -5.20 -4.44 4.39
CA GLU A 102 -5.86 -5.74 4.47
C GLU A 102 -7.15 -5.61 5.29
N VAL A 103 -8.28 -5.95 4.66
CA VAL A 103 -9.62 -5.83 5.22
C VAL A 103 -10.26 -7.21 5.31
N ARG A 104 -10.88 -7.53 6.44
CA ARG A 104 -11.70 -8.73 6.62
C ARG A 104 -13.18 -8.38 6.57
N ILE A 105 -13.96 -9.18 5.85
CA ILE A 105 -15.42 -9.05 5.82
C ILE A 105 -16.04 -9.73 7.04
N LYS A 106 -16.86 -8.98 7.78
CA LYS A 106 -17.65 -9.46 8.92
C LYS A 106 -18.98 -10.07 8.47
N SER A 107 -19.69 -10.71 9.40
CA SER A 107 -21.02 -11.32 9.17
C SER A 107 -22.07 -10.33 8.64
N ASP A 108 -21.95 -9.05 8.96
CA ASP A 108 -22.86 -7.98 8.50
C ASP A 108 -22.50 -7.44 7.10
N GLY A 109 -21.48 -8.00 6.45
CA GLY A 109 -20.94 -7.54 5.18
C GLY A 109 -20.04 -6.30 5.30
N LYS A 110 -19.77 -5.79 6.50
CA LYS A 110 -18.86 -4.67 6.69
C LYS A 110 -17.41 -5.12 6.70
N GLY A 111 -16.54 -4.25 6.20
CA GLY A 111 -15.10 -4.47 6.27
C GLY A 111 -14.51 -3.99 7.60
N GLU A 112 -13.57 -4.75 8.14
CA GLU A 112 -12.71 -4.36 9.25
C GLU A 112 -11.25 -4.45 8.83
N ILE A 113 -10.47 -3.41 9.14
CA ILE A 113 -9.04 -3.38 8.84
C ILE A 113 -8.32 -4.37 9.78
N LEU A 114 -7.68 -5.38 9.21
CA LEU A 114 -6.80 -6.29 9.95
C LEU A 114 -5.42 -5.67 10.16
N ARG A 115 -4.86 -5.10 9.10
CA ARG A 115 -3.56 -4.41 9.14
C ARG A 115 -3.41 -3.45 7.96
N THR A 116 -2.56 -2.46 8.17
CA THR A 116 -2.07 -1.58 7.12
C THR A 116 -0.85 -2.23 6.47
N LEU A 117 -0.92 -2.50 5.16
CA LEU A 117 0.20 -3.06 4.40
C LEU A 117 1.15 -1.95 3.94
N GLN A 118 0.57 -0.82 3.51
CA GLN A 118 1.29 0.37 3.13
C GLN A 118 0.55 1.59 3.70
N PRO A 119 1.13 2.33 4.66
CA PRO A 119 0.51 3.51 5.24
C PRO A 119 0.42 4.63 4.21
N CYS A 120 -0.58 5.50 4.36
CA CYS A 120 -0.65 6.68 3.50
C CYS A 120 0.42 7.70 3.93
N LYS A 121 0.90 8.51 2.99
CA LYS A 121 1.85 9.61 3.28
C LYS A 121 1.23 10.68 4.18
N TYR A 122 -0.09 10.86 4.10
CA TYR A 122 -0.85 11.84 4.87
C TYR A 122 -2.08 11.19 5.49
N SER A 123 -2.34 11.49 6.76
CA SER A 123 -3.44 10.90 7.56
C SER A 123 -4.83 11.23 7.02
N ILE A 124 -4.99 12.34 6.29
CA ILE A 124 -6.27 12.73 5.68
C ILE A 124 -6.81 11.63 4.74
N PHE A 125 -5.94 10.91 4.04
CA PHE A 125 -6.33 9.80 3.18
C PHE A 125 -6.77 8.57 3.96
N GLU A 126 -6.16 8.30 5.11
CA GLU A 126 -6.58 7.20 5.99
C GLU A 126 -7.96 7.48 6.59
N VAL A 127 -8.24 8.73 6.95
CA VAL A 127 -9.55 9.16 7.46
C VAL A 127 -10.63 8.93 6.40
N GLU A 128 -10.39 9.32 5.15
CA GLU A 128 -11.34 9.09 4.05
C GLU A 128 -11.55 7.61 3.75
N PHE A 129 -10.47 6.81 3.74
CA PHE A 129 -10.59 5.36 3.58
C PHE A 129 -11.46 4.74 4.69
N ASN A 130 -11.19 5.10 5.95
CA ASN A 130 -11.96 4.61 7.09
C ASN A 130 -13.43 5.05 7.03
N ARG A 131 -13.71 6.28 6.56
CA ARG A 131 -15.08 6.76 6.34
C ARG A 131 -15.81 5.89 5.33
N ALA A 132 -15.22 5.68 4.15
CA ALA A 132 -15.80 4.85 3.09
C ALA A 132 -16.00 3.41 3.55
N LEU A 133 -15.02 2.83 4.26
CA LEU A 133 -15.10 1.45 4.76
C LEU A 133 -16.26 1.24 5.74
N ARG A 134 -16.55 2.23 6.58
CA ARG A 134 -17.66 2.16 7.56
C ARG A 134 -19.03 2.21 6.91
N THR A 135 -19.16 2.92 5.80
CA THR A 135 -20.44 3.09 5.08
C THR A 135 -20.66 2.01 4.02
N TRP A 136 -19.58 1.38 3.53
CA TRP A 136 -19.67 0.34 2.53
C TRP A 136 -20.13 -1.00 3.10
N LYS A 137 -20.90 -1.73 2.30
CA LYS A 137 -21.31 -3.10 2.57
C LYS A 137 -20.89 -3.97 1.40
N PHE A 138 -19.91 -4.84 1.63
CA PHE A 138 -19.36 -5.74 0.61
C PHE A 138 -20.35 -6.88 0.33
N ASP A 139 -20.58 -7.16 -0.95
CA ASP A 139 -21.32 -8.36 -1.38
C ASP A 139 -20.38 -9.57 -1.49
N LEU A 140 -19.75 -9.93 -0.36
CA LEU A 140 -18.76 -10.99 -0.26
C LEU A 140 -19.02 -11.88 0.96
N LYS A 141 -18.50 -13.11 0.91
CA LYS A 141 -18.65 -14.06 2.02
C LYS A 141 -17.91 -13.56 3.26
N GLU A 142 -18.53 -13.76 4.43
CA GLU A 142 -17.89 -13.52 5.72
C GLU A 142 -16.55 -14.25 5.83
N GLY A 143 -15.58 -13.62 6.48
CA GLY A 143 -14.25 -14.17 6.70
C GLY A 143 -13.31 -14.02 5.50
N THR A 144 -13.79 -13.46 4.38
CA THR A 144 -12.93 -13.13 3.24
C THR A 144 -11.97 -12.01 3.62
N ASN A 145 -10.67 -12.22 3.37
CA ASN A 145 -9.65 -11.18 3.49
C ASN A 145 -9.40 -10.57 2.12
N LEU A 146 -9.38 -9.24 2.05
CA LEU A 146 -9.19 -8.44 0.85
C LEU A 146 -7.96 -7.56 1.02
N ILE A 147 -7.19 -7.39 -0.05
CA ILE A 147 -6.16 -6.37 -0.12
C ILE A 147 -6.69 -5.25 -1.01
N ILE A 148 -6.84 -4.06 -0.45
CA ILE A 148 -7.42 -2.91 -1.14
C ILE A 148 -6.32 -1.87 -1.34
N PRO A 149 -5.70 -1.82 -2.54
CA PRO A 149 -4.79 -0.74 -2.91
C PRO A 149 -5.59 0.49 -3.35
N VAL A 150 -5.24 1.65 -2.79
CA VAL A 150 -5.83 2.95 -3.14
C VAL A 150 -4.72 3.92 -3.51
N SER A 151 -4.90 4.61 -4.63
CA SER A 151 -3.97 5.58 -5.17
C SER A 151 -4.69 6.92 -5.34
N PHE A 152 -4.32 7.89 -4.52
CA PHE A 152 -4.81 9.25 -4.59
C PHE A 152 -3.85 10.04 -5.48
N LYS A 153 -4.23 10.23 -6.75
CA LYS A 153 -3.46 10.97 -7.76
C LYS A 153 -4.27 12.10 -8.34
N ILE A 154 -3.60 13.20 -8.62
CA ILE A 154 -4.18 14.37 -9.29
C ILE A 154 -3.72 14.29 -10.74
N TYR A 155 -4.67 13.95 -11.61
CA TYR A 155 -4.41 14.02 -13.04
C TYR A 155 -4.59 15.47 -13.48
N ASP A 156 -3.50 16.10 -13.90
CA ASP A 156 -3.58 17.33 -14.68
C ASP A 156 -4.35 17.00 -15.96
N ARG A 157 -5.64 17.37 -16.01
CA ARG A 157 -6.35 17.38 -17.29
C ARG A 157 -5.78 18.57 -18.05
N GLU A 158 -4.98 18.29 -19.07
CA GLU A 158 -4.70 19.26 -20.12
C GLU A 158 -6.05 19.73 -20.67
N PHE A 159 -6.33 21.03 -20.53
CA PHE A 159 -7.51 21.71 -21.08
C PHE A 159 -7.18 22.28 -22.46
#